data_AF-A0AAJ6P112-F1
#
_entry.id   AF-A0AAJ6P112-F1
#
_cell.length_a   1.000
_cell.length_b   1.000
_cell.length_c   1.000
_cell.angle_alpha   90.00
_cell.angle_beta   90.00
_cell.angle_gamma   90.00
#
_symmetry.space_group_name_H-M   'P 1'
#
loop_
_entity.id
_entity.type
_entity.pdbx_description
1 polymer ?
#
loop_
_entity_poly.entity_id
_entity_poly.type
_entity_poly.pdbx_seq_one_letter_code
_entity_poly.pdbx_strand_id
1 'polypeptide(L)'
;MKQFEIGKTYYARSACNYNCIFEITILKRTAKTVTIFDDADQCERRVKIHKDESGEYITPYNYSMAPLFRPQSNKKPQKLY
;
A
#
# COMPACT_ATOMS: atom_id res chain seq x y z
N MET A 1 6.20 -5.14 15.63
CA MET A 1 6.06 -4.94 14.16
C MET A 1 4.59 -4.80 13.82
N LYS A 2 4.18 -3.72 13.15
CA LYS A 2 2.82 -3.61 12.61
C LYS A 2 2.74 -4.41 11.32
N GLN A 3 1.59 -5.01 11.07
CA GLN A 3 1.36 -5.85 9.91
C GLN A 3 0.11 -5.41 9.15
N PHE A 4 -0.02 -5.82 7.89
CA PHE A 4 -1.25 -5.57 7.14
C PHE A 4 -2.43 -6.30 7.77
N GLU A 5 -3.57 -5.63 7.88
CA GLU A 5 -4.80 -6.15 8.45
C GLU A 5 -5.87 -6.23 7.37
N ILE A 6 -6.60 -7.34 7.34
CA ILE A 6 -7.67 -7.58 6.38
C ILE A 6 -8.81 -6.59 6.64
N GLY A 7 -9.40 -6.04 5.59
CA GLY A 7 -10.47 -5.04 5.65
C GLY A 7 -9.98 -3.62 5.95
N LYS A 8 -8.68 -3.39 6.11
CA LYS A 8 -8.12 -2.05 6.29
C LYS A 8 -7.61 -1.47 4.97
N THR A 9 -7.78 -0.16 4.86
CA THR A 9 -7.29 0.65 3.76
C THR A 9 -5.98 1.33 4.15
N TYR A 10 -5.04 1.35 3.22
CA TYR A 10 -3.72 1.93 3.39
C TYR A 10 -3.44 2.92 2.26
N TYR A 11 -2.65 3.93 2.59
CA TYR A 11 -2.40 5.07 1.72
C TYR A 11 -0.91 5.21 1.44
N ALA A 12 -0.57 5.57 0.22
CA ALA A 12 0.78 5.94 -0.18
C ALA A 12 0.72 7.17 -1.10
N ARG A 13 1.72 8.04 -1.01
CA ARG A 13 1.83 9.20 -1.90
C ARG A 13 2.72 8.87 -3.08
N SER A 14 2.38 9.42 -4.24
CA SER A 14 3.31 9.45 -5.36
C SER A 14 4.51 10.33 -5.00
N ALA A 15 5.71 9.86 -5.36
CA ALA A 15 6.93 10.67 -5.25
C ALA A 15 6.95 11.82 -6.27
N CYS A 16 6.25 11.68 -7.39
CA CYS A 16 6.26 12.65 -8.50
C CYS A 16 5.18 13.74 -8.36
N ASN A 17 4.05 13.42 -7.74
CA ASN A 17 2.95 14.36 -7.54
C ASN A 17 2.41 14.26 -6.11
N TYR A 18 2.65 15.29 -5.31
CA TYR A 18 2.27 15.32 -3.89
C TYR A 18 0.75 15.23 -3.67
N ASN A 19 -0.05 15.65 -4.65
CA ASN A 19 -1.51 15.59 -4.60
C ASN A 19 -2.07 14.22 -4.98
N CYS A 20 -1.23 13.34 -5.56
CA CYS A 20 -1.62 12.00 -5.97
C CYS A 20 -1.42 11.02 -4.80
N ILE A 21 -2.55 10.58 -4.22
CA ILE A 21 -2.60 9.62 -3.12
C ILE A 21 -3.18 8.33 -3.67
N PHE A 22 -2.41 7.26 -3.58
CA PHE A 22 -2.86 5.91 -3.89
C PHE A 22 -3.53 5.31 -2.66
N GLU A 23 -4.62 4.61 -2.89
CA GLU A 23 -5.45 3.97 -1.88
C GLU A 23 -5.60 2.49 -2.22
N ILE A 24 -5.30 1.63 -1.26
CA ILE A 24 -5.43 0.18 -1.42
C ILE A 24 -6.14 -0.43 -0.23
N THR A 25 -7.00 -1.41 -0.48
CA THR A 25 -7.74 -2.13 0.58
C THR A 25 -7.26 -3.58 0.64
N ILE A 26 -6.91 -4.08 1.83
CA ILE A 26 -6.45 -5.46 1.98
C ILE A 26 -7.66 -6.40 2.02
N LEU A 27 -7.80 -7.25 1.01
CA LEU A 27 -8.88 -8.25 0.94
C LEU A 27 -8.51 -9.55 1.63
N LYS A 28 -7.28 -10.03 1.42
CA LYS A 28 -6.78 -11.28 1.98
C LYS A 28 -5.31 -11.14 2.34
N ARG A 29 -4.90 -11.81 3.41
CA ARG A 29 -3.51 -11.83 3.84
C ARG A 29 -3.02 -13.25 4.09
N THR A 30 -1.82 -13.53 3.62
CA THR A 30 -1.07 -14.76 3.89
C THR A 30 0.30 -14.41 4.47
N ALA A 31 1.06 -15.41 4.92
CA ALA A 31 2.39 -15.19 5.52
C ALA A 31 3.40 -14.48 4.59
N LYS A 32 3.29 -14.66 3.27
CA LYS A 32 4.26 -14.15 2.27
C LYS A 32 3.64 -13.20 1.23
N THR A 33 2.32 -13.18 1.11
CA THR A 33 1.62 -12.39 0.08
C THR A 33 0.33 -11.77 0.64
N VAL A 34 -0.13 -10.68 0.04
CA VAL A 34 -1.43 -10.09 0.32
C VAL A 34 -2.20 -9.94 -0.99
N THR A 35 -3.52 -10.05 -0.94
CA THR A 35 -4.40 -9.63 -2.02
C THR A 35 -4.97 -8.27 -1.65
N ILE A 36 -4.78 -7.30 -2.53
CA ILE A 36 -5.32 -5.96 -2.39
C ILE A 36 -6.37 -5.69 -3.44
N PHE A 37 -7.30 -4.81 -3.12
CA PHE A 37 -8.10 -4.07 -4.07
C PHE A 37 -7.45 -2.71 -4.29
N ASP A 38 -7.19 -2.38 -5.54
CA ASP A 38 -6.65 -1.10 -5.98
C ASP A 38 -7.83 -0.22 -6.39
N ASP A 39 -8.09 0.85 -5.62
CA ASP A 39 -9.25 1.71 -5.88
C ASP A 39 -9.03 2.58 -7.13
N ALA A 40 -7.77 2.90 -7.46
CA ALA A 40 -7.45 3.70 -8.64
C ALA A 40 -7.67 2.93 -9.95
N ASP A 41 -7.23 1.67 -9.99
CA ASP A 41 -7.38 0.79 -11.16
C ASP A 41 -8.66 -0.08 -11.10
N GLN A 42 -9.46 0.03 -10.04
CA GLN A 42 -10.67 -0.77 -9.77
C GLN A 42 -10.43 -2.28 -9.97
N CYS A 43 -9.28 -2.78 -9.51
CA CYS A 43 -8.87 -4.17 -9.75
C CYS A 43 -8.31 -4.87 -8.50
N GLU A 44 -8.46 -6.19 -8.46
CA GLU A 44 -7.83 -7.03 -7.44
C GLU A 44 -6.47 -7.53 -7.91
N ARG A 45 -5.48 -7.50 -7.02
CA ARG A 45 -4.11 -7.92 -7.34
C ARG A 45 -3.42 -8.54 -6.14
N ARG A 46 -2.61 -9.56 -6.44
CA ARG A 46 -1.79 -10.25 -5.44
C ARG A 46 -0.39 -9.68 -5.44
N VAL A 47 0.09 -9.32 -4.25
CA VAL A 47 1.39 -8.67 -4.05
C VAL A 47 2.20 -9.44 -3.02
N LYS A 48 3.51 -9.49 -3.20
CA LYS A 48 4.44 -10.09 -2.24
C LYS A 48 4.68 -9.14 -1.07
N ILE A 49 4.76 -9.68 0.14
CA ILE A 49 5.20 -8.94 1.31
C ILE A 49 6.73 -8.91 1.31
N HIS A 50 7.28 -7.70 1.29
CA HIS A 50 8.70 -7.43 1.46
C HIS A 50 8.97 -7.00 2.91
N LYS A 51 10.20 -7.18 3.37
CA LYS A 51 10.63 -6.82 4.72
C LYS A 51 12.01 -6.20 4.64
N ASP A 52 12.19 -5.13 5.39
CA ASP A 52 13.43 -4.36 5.55
C ASP A 52 13.61 -4.01 7.04
N GLU A 53 14.70 -3.35 7.42
CA GLU A 53 14.96 -2.89 8.79
C GLU A 53 13.80 -2.08 9.38
N SER A 54 13.11 -1.29 8.55
CA SER A 54 11.95 -0.48 8.97
C SER A 54 10.62 -1.26 9.06
N GLY A 55 10.62 -2.57 8.82
CA GLY A 55 9.44 -3.45 8.91
C GLY A 55 8.92 -3.97 7.56
N GLU A 56 7.68 -4.47 7.54
CA GLU A 56 7.08 -5.02 6.32
C GLU A 56 6.45 -3.94 5.44
N TYR A 57 6.53 -4.15 4.12
CA TYR A 57 5.96 -3.28 3.11
C TYR A 57 5.53 -4.06 1.87
N ILE A 58 4.70 -3.43 1.04
CA ILE A 58 4.32 -3.98 -0.28
C ILE A 58 4.49 -2.91 -1.35
N THR A 59 4.83 -3.36 -2.55
CA THR A 59 4.93 -2.53 -3.76
C THR A 59 4.00 -3.16 -4.81
N PRO A 60 2.76 -2.67 -4.93
CA PRO A 60 1.82 -3.28 -5.86
C PRO A 60 2.31 -3.15 -7.30
N TYR A 61 2.82 -1.98 -7.69
CA TYR A 61 3.23 -1.67 -9.06
C TYR A 61 4.71 -1.96 -9.33
N ASN A 62 5.04 -2.24 -10.59
CA ASN A 62 6.40 -2.62 -11.05
C ASN A 62 7.01 -1.52 -11.93
N TYR A 63 7.19 -0.32 -11.39
CA TYR A 63 7.92 0.78 -12.05
C TYR A 63 8.81 1.51 -11.05
N SER A 64 9.85 2.20 -11.51
CA SER A 64 10.97 2.75 -10.70
C SER A 64 10.60 3.85 -9.68
N MET A 65 9.32 4.19 -9.52
CA MET A 65 8.80 5.14 -8.52
C MET A 65 7.46 4.66 -7.93
N ALA A 66 7.23 3.35 -7.97
CA ALA A 66 6.00 2.76 -7.48
C ALA A 66 5.76 3.12 -6.01
N PRO A 67 4.52 3.50 -5.64
CA PRO A 67 4.18 3.79 -4.26
C PRO A 67 4.42 2.57 -3.38
N LEU A 68 5.05 2.82 -2.24
CA LEU A 68 5.38 1.80 -1.26
C LEU A 68 4.43 1.92 -0.08
N PHE A 69 3.69 0.85 0.18
CA PHE A 69 2.70 0.83 1.24
C PHE A 69 3.27 0.17 2.48
N ARG A 70 3.02 0.78 3.63
CA ARG A 70 3.42 0.27 4.93
C ARG A 70 2.18 0.14 5.82
N PRO A 71 2.15 -0.83 6.74
CA PRO A 71 1.03 -1.01 7.66
C PRO A 71 0.87 0.15 8.66
N GLN A 72 1.85 1.06 8.74
CA GLN A 72 1.77 2.27 9.54
C GLN A 72 0.94 3.37 8.86
N SER A 73 0.82 3.35 7.53
CA SER A 73 0.14 4.36 6.71
C SER A 73 -1.36 4.12 6.58
N ASN A 74 -2.03 3.78 7.69
CA ASN A 74 -3.48 3.61 7.76
C ASN A 74 -4.24 4.96 7.70
N LYS A 75 -3.54 6.07 7.94
CA LYS A 75 -4.16 7.41 7.94
C LYS A 75 -4.01 8.06 6.58
N LYS A 76 -5.12 8.59 6.05
CA LYS A 76 -5.11 9.40 4.83
C LYS A 76 -4.23 10.64 5.06
N PRO A 77 -3.21 10.88 4.23
CA PRO A 77 -2.36 12.05 4.38
C PRO A 77 -3.18 13.33 4.15
N GLN A 78 -3.01 14.34 5.00
CA GLN A 78 -3.62 15.66 4.80
C GLN A 78 -3.02 16.32 3.55
N LYS A 79 -3.89 16.85 2.68
CA LYS A 79 -3.46 17.71 1.57
C LYS A 79 -2.94 19.02 2.17
N LEU A 80 -1.67 19.35 1.91
CA LEU A 80 -1.17 20.70 2.17
C LEU A 80 -1.64 21.58 1.01
N TYR A 81 -2.34 22.66 1.33
CA TYR A 81 -2.78 23.70 0.39
C TYR A 81 -1.73 24.80 0.30
#